data_AF-A0A956BXR5-F1
#
_entry.id   AF-A0A956BXR5-F1
#
_cell.length_a   1.000
_cell.length_b   1.000
_cell.length_c   1.000
_cell.angle_alpha   90.00
_cell.angle_beta   90.00
_cell.angle_gamma   90.00
#
_symmetry.space_group_name_H-M   'P 1'
#
loop_
_entity.id
_entity.type
_entity.pdbx_description
1 polymer ?
#
loop_
_entity_poly.entity_id
_entity_poly.type
_entity_poly.pdbx_seq_one_letter_code
_entity_poly.pdbx_strand_id
1 'polypeptide(L)'
;VPQLVEELSRRGLRHPILIRFSDILATRIETLANCFAEAIRVQEYPARWRGVYPIKVNQQAHVVEEIVEYGAPFGVGLEAGSKPELLIALALLETPDALLICNGYKDRAYIETALLAQRLGRTPVIVIDRFSEIDIVIKVSSALGIKPHVGLRARLSTVGAGRWIESSGEHSKFGLSADELVRAVDRLRAADML
;
A
#
# COMPACT_ATOMS: atom_id res chain seq x y z
N VAL A 1 6.04 30.28 12.40
CA VAL A 1 5.97 29.29 13.52
C VAL A 1 6.02 29.93 14.90
N PRO A 2 6.98 30.81 15.26
CA PRO A 2 7.05 31.38 16.61
C PRO A 2 5.77 32.14 17.04
N GLN A 3 5.22 32.96 16.14
CA GLN A 3 3.96 33.70 16.38
C GLN A 3 2.76 32.76 16.64
N LEU A 4 2.67 31.66 15.89
CA LEU A 4 1.61 30.64 16.07
C LEU A 4 1.73 29.97 17.46
N VAL A 5 2.94 29.65 17.91
CA VAL A 5 3.18 29.05 19.23
C VAL A 5 2.77 30.00 20.36
N GLU A 6 3.07 31.29 20.24
CA GLU A 6 2.61 32.29 21.19
C GLU A 6 1.09 32.39 21.23
N GLU A 7 0.43 32.39 20.06
CA GLU A 7 -1.03 32.43 19.98
C GLU A 7 -1.68 31.20 20.64
N LEU A 8 -1.17 30.00 20.35
CA LEU A 8 -1.64 28.77 20.98
C LEU A 8 -1.44 28.79 22.51
N SER A 9 -0.33 29.37 22.97
CA SER A 9 -0.07 29.57 24.41
C SER A 9 -1.06 30.54 25.04
N ARG A 10 -1.40 31.65 24.37
CA ARG A 10 -2.45 32.60 24.82
C ARG A 10 -3.83 31.96 24.86
N ARG A 11 -4.08 30.96 23.99
CA ARG A 11 -5.29 30.12 24.00
C ARG A 11 -5.27 29.03 25.08
N GLY A 12 -4.24 28.98 25.93
CA GLY A 12 -4.14 28.05 27.06
C GLY A 12 -3.54 26.69 26.73
N LEU A 13 -3.06 26.47 25.50
CA LEU A 13 -2.36 25.22 25.13
C LEU A 13 -0.95 25.21 25.74
N ARG A 14 -0.61 24.10 26.38
CA ARG A 14 0.68 23.93 27.06
C ARG A 14 1.67 23.18 26.18
N HIS A 15 2.95 23.49 26.38
CA HIS A 15 4.06 22.80 25.72
C HIS A 15 4.28 21.39 26.33
N PRO A 16 4.80 20.42 25.55
CA PRO A 16 5.17 20.50 24.13
C PRO A 16 3.96 20.43 23.18
N ILE A 17 4.00 21.18 22.07
CA ILE A 17 2.95 21.21 21.04
C ILE A 17 3.46 20.55 19.75
N LEU A 18 2.70 19.61 19.20
CA LEU A 18 2.93 19.03 17.88
C LEU A 18 2.08 19.77 16.84
N ILE A 19 2.73 20.50 15.94
CA ILE A 19 2.07 21.25 14.85
C ILE A 19 2.22 20.47 13.55
N ARG A 20 1.12 20.34 12.81
CA ARG A 20 1.08 19.73 11.48
C ARG A 20 0.67 20.76 10.44
N PHE A 21 1.19 20.61 9.24
CA PHE A 21 0.93 21.51 8.12
C PHE A 21 0.44 20.66 6.94
N SER A 22 -0.87 20.60 6.76
CA SER A 22 -1.53 19.77 5.75
C SER A 22 -1.10 20.17 4.33
N ASP A 23 -0.84 21.47 4.09
CA ASP A 23 -0.30 21.99 2.83
C ASP A 23 1.02 21.35 2.41
N ILE A 24 1.85 20.93 3.38
CA ILE A 24 3.09 20.22 3.09
C ILE A 24 2.78 18.84 2.51
N LEU A 25 1.78 18.12 3.04
CA LEU A 25 1.36 16.83 2.50
C LEU A 25 0.82 16.99 1.08
N ALA A 26 -0.08 17.96 0.87
CA ALA A 26 -0.63 18.27 -0.44
C ALA A 26 0.48 18.55 -1.48
N THR A 27 1.40 19.46 -1.14
CA THR A 27 2.53 19.82 -2.02
C THR A 27 3.41 18.62 -2.32
N ARG A 28 3.67 17.74 -1.34
CA ARG A 28 4.52 16.55 -1.54
C ARG A 28 3.88 15.53 -2.45
N ILE A 29 2.58 15.29 -2.30
CA ILE A 29 1.82 14.37 -3.15
C ILE A 29 1.80 14.89 -4.59
N GLU A 30 1.44 16.16 -4.78
CA GLU A 30 1.41 16.81 -6.09
C GLU A 30 2.78 16.79 -6.75
N THR A 31 3.84 17.17 -6.03
CA THR A 31 5.21 17.17 -6.56
C THR A 31 5.60 15.78 -7.05
N LEU A 32 5.34 14.74 -6.25
CA LEU A 32 5.67 13.36 -6.61
C LEU A 32 4.91 12.90 -7.85
N ALA A 33 3.60 13.14 -7.89
CA ALA A 33 2.75 12.78 -9.02
C ALA A 33 3.20 13.49 -10.32
N ASN A 34 3.48 14.79 -10.24
CA ASN A 34 3.94 15.59 -11.37
C ASN A 34 5.32 15.16 -11.88
N CYS A 35 6.25 14.79 -10.98
CA CYS A 35 7.54 14.24 -11.39
C CYS A 35 7.39 12.96 -12.23
N PHE A 36 6.50 12.05 -11.82
CA PHE A 36 6.23 10.83 -12.59
C PHE A 36 5.48 11.12 -13.89
N ALA A 37 4.49 12.02 -13.88
CA ALA A 37 3.76 12.42 -15.08
C ALA A 37 4.70 13.01 -16.14
N GLU A 38 5.64 13.88 -15.72
CA GLU A 38 6.64 14.46 -16.61
C GLU A 38 7.59 13.40 -17.16
N ALA A 39 8.09 12.49 -16.31
CA ALA A 39 8.95 11.40 -16.77
C ALA A 39 8.24 10.48 -17.78
N ILE A 40 6.97 10.12 -17.54
CA ILE A 40 6.14 9.32 -18.45
C ILE A 40 5.98 10.04 -19.79
N ARG A 41 5.69 11.34 -19.76
CA ARG A 41 5.52 12.17 -20.97
C ARG A 41 6.80 12.26 -21.79
N VAL A 42 7.94 12.55 -21.15
CA VAL A 42 9.25 12.69 -21.82
C VAL A 42 9.73 11.38 -22.41
N GLN A 43 9.43 10.25 -21.75
CA GLN A 43 9.83 8.91 -22.21
C GLN A 43 8.78 8.23 -23.11
N GLU A 44 7.67 8.92 -23.43
CA GLU A 44 6.53 8.37 -24.18
C GLU A 44 6.05 7.02 -23.63
N TYR A 45 6.08 6.86 -22.30
CA TYR A 45 5.72 5.60 -21.65
C TYR A 45 4.19 5.38 -21.72
N PRO A 46 3.70 4.22 -22.19
CA PRO A 46 2.28 4.06 -22.53
C PRO A 46 1.37 3.86 -21.33
N ALA A 47 1.90 3.67 -20.12
CA ALA A 47 1.11 3.42 -18.93
C ALA A 47 1.17 4.58 -17.93
N ARG A 48 0.29 4.54 -16.93
CA ARG A 48 0.16 5.57 -15.90
C ARG A 48 0.90 5.22 -14.61
N TRP A 49 1.34 6.25 -13.90
CA TRP A 49 1.75 6.12 -12.51
C TRP A 49 0.54 5.91 -11.59
N ARG A 50 0.71 5.11 -10.54
CA ARG A 50 -0.29 4.91 -9.48
C ARG A 50 0.43 4.93 -8.14
N GLY A 51 0.26 6.01 -7.39
CA GLY A 51 0.86 6.17 -6.06
C GLY A 51 0.13 5.32 -5.01
N VAL A 52 0.85 4.85 -4.01
CA VAL A 52 0.28 4.15 -2.86
C VAL A 52 0.99 4.59 -1.59
N TYR A 53 0.23 5.02 -0.57
CA TYR A 53 0.78 5.42 0.73
C TYR A 53 0.77 4.26 1.74
N PRO A 54 1.93 3.85 2.28
CA PRO A 54 2.01 2.83 3.31
C PRO A 54 1.60 3.37 4.67
N ILE A 55 0.43 2.94 5.17
CA ILE A 55 -0.18 3.41 6.42
C ILE A 55 0.77 3.22 7.61
N LYS A 56 1.64 2.19 7.55
CA LYS A 56 2.64 1.88 8.59
C LYS A 56 3.57 3.05 8.96
N VAL A 57 3.71 4.04 8.08
CA VAL A 57 4.56 5.22 8.31
C VAL A 57 3.90 6.21 9.28
N ASN A 58 2.58 6.39 9.20
CA ASN A 58 1.81 7.23 10.12
C ASN A 58 0.32 6.85 10.07
N GLN A 59 -0.14 6.11 11.09
CA GLN A 59 -1.51 5.58 11.17
C GLN A 59 -2.52 6.60 11.72
N GLN A 60 -2.12 7.85 11.96
CA GLN A 60 -3.00 8.87 12.53
C GLN A 60 -4.11 9.21 11.53
N ALA A 61 -5.37 9.09 11.94
CA ALA A 61 -6.54 9.22 11.07
C ALA A 61 -6.48 10.46 10.17
N HIS A 62 -6.23 11.63 10.75
CA HIS A 62 -6.17 12.90 10.01
C HIS A 62 -5.06 12.93 8.95
N VAL A 63 -3.94 12.23 9.13
CA VAL A 63 -2.90 12.16 8.09
C VAL A 63 -3.33 11.26 6.95
N VAL A 64 -3.95 10.13 7.27
CA VAL A 64 -4.42 9.20 6.24
C VAL A 64 -5.57 9.83 5.45
N GLU A 65 -6.49 10.52 6.13
CA GLU A 65 -7.56 11.32 5.51
C GLU A 65 -7.00 12.39 4.56
N GLU A 66 -6.07 13.22 5.03
CA GLU A 66 -5.41 14.25 4.20
C GLU A 66 -4.67 13.63 3.00
N ILE A 67 -4.00 12.49 3.19
CA ILE A 67 -3.32 11.80 2.08
C ILE A 67 -4.30 11.27 1.05
N VAL A 68 -5.44 10.71 1.48
CA VAL A 68 -6.49 10.24 0.56
C VAL A 68 -7.13 11.41 -0.17
N GLU A 69 -7.47 12.48 0.56
CA GLU A 69 -8.10 13.69 0.00
C GLU A 69 -7.18 14.36 -1.03
N TYR A 70 -5.96 14.73 -0.65
CA TYR A 70 -5.01 15.39 -1.56
C TYR A 70 -4.48 14.45 -2.64
N GLY A 71 -4.52 13.14 -2.40
CA GLY A 71 -4.10 12.11 -3.34
C GLY A 71 -5.16 11.71 -4.36
N ALA A 72 -6.44 12.01 -4.12
CA ALA A 72 -7.55 11.60 -4.97
C ALA A 72 -7.42 12.09 -6.44
N PRO A 73 -7.02 13.35 -6.73
CA PRO A 73 -6.83 13.81 -8.11
C PRO A 73 -5.78 13.02 -8.89
N PHE A 74 -4.84 12.38 -8.18
CA PHE A 74 -3.74 11.60 -8.76
C PHE A 74 -3.96 10.08 -8.65
N GLY A 75 -5.12 9.64 -8.14
CA GLY A 75 -5.45 8.23 -7.96
C GLY A 75 -4.58 7.51 -6.91
N VAL A 76 -4.10 8.23 -5.89
CA VAL A 76 -3.28 7.65 -4.82
C VAL A 76 -4.11 6.68 -3.98
N GLY A 77 -3.56 5.48 -3.79
CA GLY A 77 -4.12 4.43 -2.96
C GLY A 77 -3.43 4.28 -1.61
N LEU A 78 -3.78 3.20 -0.89
CA LEU A 78 -3.20 2.88 0.42
C LEU A 78 -2.55 1.49 0.42
N GLU A 79 -1.50 1.33 1.22
CA GLU A 79 -0.89 0.04 1.53
C GLU A 79 -1.13 -0.29 3.00
N ALA A 80 -1.61 -1.51 3.23
CA ALA A 80 -1.88 -2.06 4.54
C ALA A 80 -0.95 -3.26 4.79
N GLY A 81 -0.11 -3.16 5.82
CA GLY A 81 0.81 -4.23 6.24
C GLY A 81 0.23 -5.17 7.30
N SER A 82 -0.97 -4.91 7.79
CA SER A 82 -1.62 -5.67 8.86
C SER A 82 -3.15 -5.62 8.77
N LYS A 83 -3.84 -6.53 9.48
CA LYS A 83 -5.31 -6.56 9.49
C LYS A 83 -5.93 -5.26 10.03
N PRO A 84 -5.43 -4.63 11.11
CA PRO A 84 -5.93 -3.32 11.54
C PRO A 84 -5.74 -2.22 10.48
N GLU A 85 -4.59 -2.19 9.81
CA GLU A 85 -4.33 -1.22 8.74
C GLU A 85 -5.24 -1.45 7.52
N LEU A 86 -5.58 -2.70 7.21
CA LEU A 86 -6.57 -3.02 6.19
C LEU A 86 -7.93 -2.42 6.54
N LEU A 87 -8.38 -2.52 7.80
CA LEU A 87 -9.64 -1.92 8.24
C LEU A 87 -9.61 -0.38 8.14
N ILE A 88 -8.48 0.25 8.50
CA ILE A 88 -8.28 1.70 8.31
C ILE A 88 -8.40 2.04 6.81
N ALA A 89 -7.72 1.28 5.95
CA ALA A 89 -7.76 1.52 4.52
C ALA A 89 -9.18 1.37 3.95
N LEU A 90 -9.96 0.36 4.38
CA LEU A 90 -11.33 0.18 3.94
C LEU A 90 -12.28 1.29 4.43
N ALA A 91 -12.00 1.84 5.61
CA ALA A 91 -12.78 2.93 6.19
C ALA A 91 -12.51 4.28 5.50
N LEU A 92 -11.26 4.54 5.09
CA LEU A 92 -10.83 5.87 4.64
C LEU A 92 -10.61 5.98 3.12
N LEU A 93 -10.27 4.89 2.42
CA LEU A 93 -9.95 4.95 0.99
C LEU A 93 -11.22 5.03 0.17
N GLU A 94 -11.69 6.23 -0.15
CA GLU A 94 -12.89 6.44 -0.97
C GLU A 94 -12.61 6.66 -2.46
N THR A 95 -11.37 6.96 -2.81
CA THR A 95 -10.93 7.27 -4.18
C THR A 95 -11.26 6.14 -5.17
N PRO A 96 -12.11 6.39 -6.18
CA PRO A 96 -12.42 5.42 -7.22
C PRO A 96 -11.17 4.98 -7.99
N ASP A 97 -11.07 3.69 -8.33
CA ASP A 97 -9.88 3.10 -8.98
C ASP A 97 -8.55 3.35 -8.23
N ALA A 98 -8.57 3.66 -6.93
CA ALA A 98 -7.34 3.65 -6.15
C ALA A 98 -6.96 2.21 -5.77
N LEU A 99 -5.65 1.93 -5.75
CA LEU A 99 -5.14 0.64 -5.33
C LEU A 99 -5.20 0.49 -3.82
N LEU A 100 -5.52 -0.72 -3.36
CA LEU A 100 -5.32 -1.13 -1.98
C LEU A 100 -4.29 -2.25 -1.96
N ILE A 101 -3.04 -1.96 -1.60
CA ILE A 101 -1.99 -2.97 -1.57
C ILE A 101 -2.03 -3.69 -0.22
N CYS A 102 -2.26 -4.99 -0.25
CA CYS A 102 -2.34 -5.84 0.93
C CYS A 102 -1.03 -6.58 1.14
N ASN A 103 -0.26 -6.17 2.14
CA ASN A 103 1.07 -6.69 2.45
C ASN A 103 1.15 -7.26 3.88
N GLY A 104 2.31 -7.75 4.28
CA GLY A 104 2.60 -8.25 5.62
C GLY A 104 2.07 -9.65 5.89
N TYR A 105 1.80 -9.97 7.16
CA TYR A 105 1.30 -11.29 7.55
C TYR A 105 -0.20 -11.44 7.26
N LYS A 106 -0.55 -12.45 6.46
CA LYS A 106 -1.92 -12.66 5.97
C LYS A 106 -2.42 -14.02 6.42
N ASP A 107 -3.30 -14.01 7.41
CA ASP A 107 -4.09 -15.18 7.77
C ASP A 107 -5.33 -15.28 6.87
N ARG A 108 -6.13 -16.33 7.10
CA ARG A 108 -7.39 -16.54 6.37
C ARG A 108 -8.32 -15.33 6.48
N ALA A 109 -8.46 -14.75 7.67
CA ALA A 109 -9.39 -13.65 7.92
C ALA A 109 -8.97 -12.36 7.22
N TYR A 110 -7.66 -12.08 7.15
CA TYR A 110 -7.11 -10.99 6.36
C TYR A 110 -7.51 -11.17 4.89
N ILE A 111 -7.20 -12.32 4.29
CA ILE A 111 -7.45 -12.60 2.87
C ILE A 111 -8.95 -12.51 2.56
N GLU A 112 -9.80 -13.06 3.41
CA GLU A 112 -11.26 -12.96 3.29
C GLU A 112 -11.74 -11.51 3.31
N THR A 113 -11.24 -10.71 4.26
CA THR A 113 -11.55 -9.27 4.34
C THR A 113 -11.13 -8.54 3.06
N ALA A 114 -9.93 -8.82 2.56
CA ALA A 114 -9.42 -8.22 1.34
C ALA A 114 -10.30 -8.61 0.13
N LEU A 115 -10.66 -9.88 -0.04
CA LEU A 115 -11.51 -10.30 -1.17
C LEU A 115 -12.93 -9.72 -1.08
N LEU A 116 -13.51 -9.67 0.12
CA LEU A 116 -14.82 -9.05 0.31
C LEU A 116 -14.81 -7.55 -0.02
N ALA A 117 -13.68 -6.85 0.19
CA ALA A 117 -13.54 -5.45 -0.21
C ALA A 117 -13.73 -5.22 -1.72
N GLN A 118 -13.48 -6.23 -2.57
CA GLN A 118 -13.80 -6.14 -4.00
C GLN A 118 -15.30 -5.94 -4.24
N ARG A 119 -16.15 -6.54 -3.40
CA ARG A 119 -17.62 -6.35 -3.50
C ARG A 119 -18.06 -4.95 -3.06
N LEU A 120 -17.20 -4.23 -2.34
CA LEU A 120 -17.40 -2.82 -1.98
C LEU A 120 -16.82 -1.86 -3.05
N GLY A 121 -16.42 -2.39 -4.22
CA GLY A 121 -15.84 -1.59 -5.30
C GLY A 121 -14.38 -1.17 -5.07
N ARG A 122 -13.70 -1.74 -4.07
CA ARG A 122 -12.27 -1.50 -3.84
C ARG A 122 -11.43 -2.41 -4.74
N THR A 123 -10.18 -2.00 -5.00
CA THR A 123 -9.22 -2.78 -5.80
C THR A 123 -8.05 -3.29 -4.93
N PRO A 124 -8.30 -4.25 -4.03
CA PRO A 124 -7.26 -4.88 -3.22
C PRO A 124 -6.37 -5.75 -4.09
N VAL A 125 -5.06 -5.61 -3.94
CA VAL A 125 -4.04 -6.48 -4.52
C VAL A 125 -3.34 -7.22 -3.39
N ILE A 126 -3.57 -8.54 -3.31
CA ILE A 126 -2.99 -9.40 -2.28
C ILE A 126 -1.57 -9.75 -2.70
N VAL A 127 -0.58 -9.16 -2.04
CA VAL A 127 0.83 -9.40 -2.31
C VAL A 127 1.29 -10.67 -1.60
N ILE A 128 1.68 -11.69 -2.34
CA ILE A 128 2.23 -12.94 -1.80
C ILE A 128 3.70 -12.70 -1.41
N ASP A 129 3.96 -12.81 -0.11
CA ASP A 129 5.31 -12.65 0.47
C ASP A 129 5.95 -13.99 0.84
N ARG A 130 5.12 -15.03 1.01
CA ARG A 130 5.54 -16.42 1.28
C ARG A 130 4.74 -17.37 0.40
N PHE A 131 5.40 -18.37 -0.17
CA PHE A 131 4.77 -19.31 -1.09
C PHE A 131 3.52 -20.00 -0.50
N SER A 132 3.54 -20.29 0.80
CA SER A 132 2.41 -20.91 1.51
C SER A 132 1.13 -20.06 1.54
N GLU A 133 1.20 -18.74 1.32
CA GLU A 133 0.02 -17.86 1.30
C GLU A 133 -0.87 -18.13 0.08
N ILE A 134 -0.30 -18.67 -1.02
CA ILE A 134 -1.02 -18.95 -2.27
C ILE A 134 -2.17 -19.93 -2.04
N ASP A 135 -1.92 -21.01 -1.30
CA ASP A 135 -2.96 -22.01 -1.02
C ASP A 135 -4.09 -21.43 -0.16
N ILE A 136 -3.80 -20.45 0.71
CA ILE A 136 -4.82 -19.76 1.50
C ILE A 136 -5.67 -18.88 0.57
N VAL A 137 -5.02 -18.10 -0.31
CA VAL A 137 -5.73 -17.26 -1.30
C VAL A 137 -6.64 -18.09 -2.18
N ILE A 138 -6.15 -19.20 -2.73
CA ILE A 138 -6.95 -20.09 -3.59
C ILE A 138 -8.18 -20.62 -2.84
N LYS A 139 -7.98 -21.13 -1.62
CA LYS A 139 -9.08 -21.69 -0.81
C LYS A 139 -10.14 -20.65 -0.48
N VAL A 140 -9.73 -19.45 -0.06
CA VAL A 140 -10.68 -18.38 0.29
C VAL A 140 -11.38 -17.83 -0.95
N SER A 141 -10.64 -17.62 -2.05
CA SER A 141 -11.21 -17.21 -3.33
C SER A 141 -12.30 -18.17 -3.81
N SER A 142 -12.01 -19.47 -3.79
CA SER A 142 -12.97 -20.50 -4.20
C SER A 142 -14.19 -20.54 -3.28
N ALA A 143 -14.00 -20.43 -1.96
CA ALA A 143 -15.09 -20.40 -1.00
C ALA A 143 -16.01 -19.17 -1.16
N LEU A 144 -15.47 -18.01 -1.52
CA LEU A 144 -16.22 -16.76 -1.71
C LEU A 144 -16.73 -16.56 -3.13
N GLY A 145 -16.23 -17.32 -4.11
CA GLY A 145 -16.49 -17.13 -5.53
C GLY A 145 -15.99 -15.78 -6.06
N ILE A 146 -14.88 -15.27 -5.52
CA ILE A 146 -14.29 -13.97 -5.88
C ILE A 146 -12.91 -14.24 -6.51
N LYS A 147 -12.69 -13.81 -7.77
CA LYS A 147 -11.36 -13.88 -8.41
C LYS A 147 -10.44 -12.83 -7.75
N PRO A 148 -9.31 -13.23 -7.17
CA PRO A 148 -8.40 -12.32 -6.47
C PRO A 148 -7.54 -11.53 -7.46
N HIS A 149 -7.18 -10.29 -7.12
CA HIS A 149 -5.98 -9.67 -7.71
C HIS A 149 -4.76 -10.02 -6.86
N VAL A 150 -3.79 -10.70 -7.47
CA VAL A 150 -2.60 -11.21 -6.78
C VAL A 150 -1.36 -10.48 -7.27
N GLY A 151 -0.55 -9.98 -6.33
CA GLY A 151 0.81 -9.52 -6.59
C GLY A 151 1.82 -10.53 -6.05
N LEU A 152 3.01 -10.63 -6.64
CA LEU A 152 4.09 -11.47 -6.13
C LEU A 152 5.27 -10.58 -5.74
N ARG A 153 5.74 -10.70 -4.49
CA ARG A 153 6.95 -10.01 -4.07
C ARG A 153 8.17 -10.86 -4.43
N ALA A 154 8.96 -10.41 -5.39
CA ALA A 154 10.22 -11.08 -5.73
C ALA A 154 11.31 -10.77 -4.69
N ARG A 155 12.10 -11.78 -4.31
CA ARG A 155 13.36 -11.59 -3.58
C ARG A 155 14.46 -11.27 -4.58
N LEU A 156 15.10 -10.11 -4.39
CA LEU A 156 16.20 -9.68 -5.26
C LEU A 156 17.54 -10.23 -4.74
N SER A 157 18.35 -10.74 -5.66
CA SER A 157 19.74 -11.19 -5.38
C SER A 157 20.72 -10.03 -5.23
N THR A 158 20.34 -8.83 -5.67
CA THR A 158 21.14 -7.62 -5.50
C THR A 158 21.02 -7.09 -4.08
N VAL A 159 22.15 -6.91 -3.41
CA VAL A 159 22.21 -6.25 -2.09
C VAL A 159 22.04 -4.75 -2.31
N GLY A 160 20.99 -4.15 -1.76
CA GLY A 160 20.79 -2.70 -1.84
C GLY A 160 21.92 -1.94 -1.14
N ALA A 161 22.29 -0.76 -1.64
CA ALA A 161 23.19 0.15 -0.95
C ALA A 161 22.42 1.04 0.05
N GLY A 162 22.96 1.30 1.24
CA GLY A 162 22.43 2.28 2.22
C GLY A 162 21.76 1.67 3.47
N ARG A 163 20.92 2.45 4.18
CA ARG A 163 20.31 2.09 5.48
C ARG A 163 19.33 0.89 5.46
N TRP A 164 19.11 0.26 4.32
CA TRP A 164 18.13 -0.83 4.11
C TRP A 164 18.78 -2.18 3.73
N ILE A 165 20.09 -2.31 3.95
CA ILE A 165 20.89 -3.52 3.62
C ILE A 165 20.30 -4.80 4.25
N GLU A 166 19.82 -4.76 5.49
CA GLU A 166 19.33 -5.96 6.19
C GLU A 166 17.97 -6.49 5.68
N SER A 167 17.24 -5.68 4.89
CA SER A 167 15.94 -6.08 4.31
C SER A 167 16.04 -6.60 2.87
N SER A 168 17.24 -6.57 2.28
CA SER A 168 17.52 -6.90 0.87
C SER A 168 18.61 -7.98 0.78
N GLY A 169 18.63 -8.77 -0.30
CA GLY A 169 19.57 -9.88 -0.50
C GLY A 169 18.99 -11.26 -0.14
N GLU A 170 19.74 -12.33 -0.44
CA GLU A 170 19.29 -13.74 -0.30
C GLU A 170 18.76 -14.09 1.10
N HIS A 171 19.26 -13.41 2.14
CA HIS A 171 18.87 -13.62 3.55
C HIS A 171 17.59 -12.88 3.98
N SER A 172 16.94 -12.13 3.08
CA SER A 172 15.67 -11.48 3.41
C SER A 172 14.59 -12.52 3.75
N LYS A 173 13.92 -12.32 4.88
CA LYS A 173 12.82 -13.21 5.35
C LYS A 173 11.54 -13.09 4.51
N PHE A 174 11.48 -12.12 3.59
CA PHE A 174 10.29 -11.79 2.82
C PHE A 174 10.56 -11.82 1.32
N GLY A 175 9.55 -12.23 0.56
CA GLY A 175 9.62 -12.33 -0.89
C GLY A 175 10.04 -13.72 -1.36
N LEU A 176 9.53 -14.06 -2.53
CA LEU A 176 9.68 -15.34 -3.20
C LEU A 176 11.00 -15.41 -3.95
N SER A 177 11.72 -16.53 -3.83
CA SER A 177 12.85 -16.84 -4.70
C SER A 177 12.39 -17.02 -6.16
N ALA A 178 13.34 -17.09 -7.10
CA ALA A 178 13.03 -17.34 -8.50
C ALA A 178 12.25 -18.65 -8.71
N ASP A 179 12.61 -19.72 -7.99
CA ASP A 179 11.89 -21.00 -8.06
C ASP A 179 10.48 -20.90 -7.46
N GLU A 180 10.32 -20.19 -6.34
CA GLU A 180 9.02 -19.96 -5.72
C GLU A 180 8.10 -19.13 -6.61
N LEU A 181 8.64 -18.15 -7.37
CA LEU A 181 7.88 -17.37 -8.35
C LEU A 181 7.33 -18.24 -9.48
N VAL A 182 8.15 -19.11 -10.07
CA VAL A 182 7.70 -20.02 -11.13
C VAL A 182 6.62 -20.95 -10.59
N ARG A 183 6.86 -21.56 -9.42
CA ARG A 183 5.88 -22.43 -8.76
C ARG A 183 4.60 -21.68 -8.41
N ALA A 184 4.68 -20.40 -8.05
CA ALA A 184 3.52 -19.58 -7.74
C ALA A 184 2.64 -19.38 -8.97
N VAL A 185 3.25 -19.04 -10.11
CA VAL A 185 2.56 -18.89 -11.39
C VAL A 185 1.90 -20.21 -11.80
N ASP A 186 2.62 -21.34 -11.73
CA ASP A 186 2.06 -22.64 -12.10
C ASP A 186 0.90 -23.04 -11.18
N ARG A 187 1.00 -22.73 -9.88
CA ARG A 187 -0.06 -23.00 -8.90
C ARG A 187 -1.31 -22.16 -9.17
N LEU A 188 -1.15 -20.88 -9.47
CA LEU A 188 -2.26 -19.99 -9.85
C LEU A 188 -2.89 -20.40 -11.19
N ARG A 189 -2.08 -20.81 -12.17
CA ARG A 189 -2.57 -21.35 -13.46
C ARG A 189 -3.41 -22.60 -13.26
N ALA A 190 -2.94 -23.54 -12.44
CA ALA A 190 -3.65 -24.78 -12.15
C ALA A 190 -4.98 -24.55 -11.40
N ALA A 191 -5.15 -23.39 -10.75
CA ALA A 191 -6.37 -22.98 -10.07
C ALA A 191 -7.27 -22.05 -10.93
N ASP A 192 -6.96 -21.85 -12.21
CA ASP A 192 -7.68 -20.96 -13.13
C ASP A 192 -7.73 -19.49 -12.65
N MET A 193 -6.65 -19.02 -12.01
CA MET A 193 -6.54 -17.67 -11.44
C MET A 193 -5.61 -16.74 -12.23
N LEU A 194 -5.18 -17.14 -13.43
CA LEU A 194 -4.41 -16.31 -14.37
C LEU A 194 -5.26 -15.91 -15.59
#